data_AF-A0A7V9PFI0-F1
#
_entry.id   AF-A0A7V9PFI0-F1
#
_cell.length_a   1.000
_cell.length_b   1.000
_cell.length_c   1.000
_cell.angle_alpha   90.00
_cell.angle_beta   90.00
_cell.angle_gamma   90.00
#
_symmetry.space_group_name_H-M   'P 1'
#
loop_
_entity.id
_entity.type
_entity.pdbx_description
1 polymer ?
#
loop_
_entity_poly.entity_id
_entity_poly.type
_entity_poly.pdbx_seq_one_letter_code
_entity_poly.pdbx_strand_id
1 'polypeptide(L)'
;MLRTDTGWFVLDFEGEPLRPLEARRRPTSPLKDVAGMLRSLHYATAVARRQWGTAPERRGADRTAEPEPEVDDLAAAWERHNAEAFLAGYLDVDGTAELLPRSGGAREAVQAAFELEKAVYEVAYERAHRPDWVEVPLAAIARLIAS
;
A
#
# COMPACT_ATOMS: atom_id res chain seq x y z
N MET A 1 3.46 -3.63 -11.61
CA MET A 1 3.49 -2.61 -12.68
C MET A 1 4.89 -2.54 -13.26
N LEU A 2 5.03 -2.19 -14.53
CA LEU A 2 6.31 -2.00 -15.20
C LEU A 2 6.35 -0.62 -15.89
N ARG A 3 7.43 0.14 -15.68
CA ARG A 3 7.69 1.38 -16.42
C ARG A 3 8.57 1.08 -17.62
N THR A 4 8.20 1.60 -18.78
CA THR A 4 8.99 1.59 -20.01
C THR A 4 9.10 3.02 -20.56
N ASP A 5 9.87 3.20 -21.62
CA ASP A 5 9.98 4.48 -22.31
C ASP A 5 8.64 4.99 -22.87
N THR A 6 7.73 4.06 -23.22
CA THR A 6 6.44 4.40 -23.85
C THR A 6 5.30 4.57 -22.85
N GLY A 7 5.46 4.12 -21.60
CA GLY A 7 4.31 4.07 -20.70
C GLY A 7 4.46 3.18 -19.48
N TRP A 8 3.39 3.16 -18.70
CA TRP A 8 3.18 2.21 -17.62
C TRP A 8 2.35 1.02 -18.11
N PHE A 9 2.76 -0.17 -17.70
CA PHE A 9 2.06 -1.42 -17.99
C PHE A 9 1.62 -2.08 -16.69
N VAL A 10 0.37 -2.56 -16.68
CA VAL A 10 -0.19 -3.41 -15.63
C VAL A 10 -0.10 -4.85 -16.10
N LEU A 11 0.42 -5.72 -15.23
CA LEU A 11 0.71 -7.13 -15.52
C LEU A 11 0.11 -7.98 -14.38
N ASP A 12 0.14 -9.30 -14.56
CA ASP A 12 -0.23 -10.29 -13.54
C ASP A 12 -1.67 -10.16 -13.01
N PHE A 13 -2.65 -10.29 -13.92
CA PHE A 13 -4.09 -10.27 -13.62
C PHE A 13 -4.62 -11.54 -12.92
N GLU A 14 -3.80 -12.17 -12.07
CA GLU A 14 -4.12 -13.45 -11.43
C GLU A 14 -5.08 -13.29 -10.24
N GLY A 15 -5.15 -12.10 -9.63
CA GLY A 15 -5.86 -11.86 -8.38
C GLY A 15 -5.11 -12.39 -7.14
N GLU A 16 -5.74 -12.33 -5.97
CA GLU A 16 -5.10 -12.72 -4.70
C GLU A 16 -4.96 -14.25 -4.59
N PRO A 17 -3.74 -14.82 -4.55
CA PRO A 17 -3.52 -16.26 -4.67
C PRO A 17 -4.26 -17.13 -3.64
N LEU A 18 -4.46 -16.61 -2.41
CA LEU A 18 -5.17 -17.35 -1.36
C LEU A 18 -6.70 -17.40 -1.58
N ARG A 19 -7.24 -16.67 -2.56
CA ARG A 19 -8.67 -16.68 -2.88
C ARG A 19 -9.03 -17.77 -3.90
N PRO A 20 -10.20 -18.42 -3.75
CA PRO A 20 -10.74 -19.31 -4.78
C PRO A 20 -10.86 -18.63 -6.15
N LEU A 21 -10.73 -19.40 -7.23
CA LEU A 21 -10.76 -18.88 -8.60
C LEU A 21 -12.04 -18.11 -8.92
N GLU A 22 -13.20 -18.57 -8.43
CA GLU A 22 -14.48 -17.88 -8.60
C GLU A 22 -14.44 -16.46 -8.01
N ALA A 23 -13.88 -16.32 -6.81
CA ALA A 23 -13.74 -15.02 -6.15
C ALA A 23 -12.77 -14.09 -6.92
N ARG A 24 -11.69 -14.65 -7.50
CA ARG A 24 -10.70 -13.88 -8.29
C ARG A 24 -11.25 -13.35 -9.62
N ARG A 25 -12.28 -14.01 -10.16
CA ARG A 25 -12.91 -13.63 -11.44
C ARG A 25 -14.14 -12.73 -11.28
N ARG A 26 -14.63 -12.56 -10.05
CA ARG A 26 -15.82 -11.74 -9.79
C ARG A 26 -15.50 -10.26 -9.99
N PRO A 27 -16.34 -9.49 -10.70
CA PRO A 27 -16.18 -8.04 -10.76
C PRO A 27 -16.21 -7.41 -9.37
N THR A 28 -15.33 -6.44 -9.14
CA THR A 28 -15.21 -5.69 -7.89
C THR A 28 -15.09 -4.20 -8.19
N SER A 29 -15.21 -3.37 -7.16
CA SER A 29 -14.95 -1.94 -7.30
C SER A 29 -13.48 -1.69 -7.71
N PRO A 30 -13.21 -0.74 -8.61
CA PRO A 30 -11.83 -0.34 -8.93
C PRO A 30 -11.09 0.28 -7.73
N LEU A 31 -11.81 0.74 -6.70
CA LEU A 31 -11.19 1.21 -5.44
C LEU A 31 -10.40 0.10 -4.73
N LYS A 32 -10.67 -1.17 -5.03
CA LYS A 32 -9.87 -2.29 -4.52
C LYS A 32 -8.45 -2.30 -5.10
N ASP A 33 -8.30 -1.95 -6.38
CA ASP A 33 -7.00 -1.85 -7.03
C ASP A 33 -6.23 -0.61 -6.54
N VAL A 34 -6.95 0.51 -6.35
CA VAL A 34 -6.42 1.72 -5.70
C VAL A 34 -5.88 1.39 -4.31
N ALA A 35 -6.67 0.70 -3.48
CA ALA A 35 -6.23 0.26 -2.15
C ALA A 35 -4.96 -0.60 -2.22
N GLY A 36 -4.89 -1.54 -3.18
CA GLY A 36 -3.68 -2.34 -3.41
C GLY A 36 -2.44 -1.49 -3.71
N MET A 37 -2.57 -0.44 -4.53
CA MET A 37 -1.47 0.47 -4.83
C MET A 37 -1.05 1.31 -3.62
N LEU A 38 -2.00 1.83 -2.84
CA LEU A 38 -1.71 2.59 -1.62
C LEU A 38 -1.00 1.73 -0.57
N ARG A 39 -1.45 0.48 -0.40
CA ARG A 39 -0.77 -0.53 0.42
C ARG A 39 0.65 -0.79 -0.09
N SER A 40 0.86 -0.86 -1.40
CA SER A 40 2.20 -1.04 -1.98
C SER A 40 3.14 0.13 -1.69
N LEU A 41 2.65 1.37 -1.71
CA LEU A 41 3.45 2.55 -1.34
C LEU A 41 3.86 2.49 0.14
N HIS A 42 2.94 2.08 1.01
CA HIS A 42 3.24 1.87 2.43
C HIS A 42 4.28 0.76 2.65
N TYR A 43 4.20 -0.35 1.91
CA TYR A 43 5.24 -1.39 1.97
C TYR A 43 6.59 -0.89 1.46
N ALA A 44 6.62 -0.06 0.42
CA ALA A 44 7.85 0.52 -0.10
C ALA A 44 8.57 1.36 0.97
N THR A 45 7.82 2.11 1.80
CA THR A 45 8.41 2.87 2.90
C THR A 45 8.96 1.97 4.00
N ALA A 46 8.25 0.88 4.34
CA ALA A 46 8.74 -0.13 5.28
C ALA A 46 10.03 -0.81 4.77
N VAL A 47 10.10 -1.17 3.49
CA VAL A 47 11.31 -1.71 2.85
C VAL A 47 12.48 -0.71 2.97
N ALA A 48 12.24 0.55 2.59
CA ALA A 48 13.27 1.58 2.60
C ALA A 48 13.82 1.81 4.03
N ARG A 49 12.95 1.84 5.05
CA ARG A 49 13.35 1.99 6.45
C ARG A 49 14.23 0.82 6.94
N ARG A 50 13.88 -0.41 6.58
CA ARG A 50 14.72 -1.58 6.93
C ARG A 50 16.07 -1.58 6.22
N GLN A 51 16.08 -1.21 4.94
CA GLN A 51 17.32 -1.06 4.18
C GLN A 51 18.20 0.03 4.77
N TRP A 52 17.61 1.17 5.16
CA TRP A 52 18.32 2.24 5.87
C TRP A 52 18.95 1.75 7.17
N GLY A 53 18.20 1.02 8.01
CA GLY A 53 18.70 0.44 9.25
C GLY A 53 19.84 -0.59 9.09
N THR A 54 20.02 -1.13 7.88
CA THR A 54 21.07 -2.13 7.57
C THR A 54 22.15 -1.61 6.61
N ALA A 55 22.08 -0.32 6.25
CA ALA A 55 22.95 0.29 5.26
C ALA A 55 24.44 0.18 5.66
N PRO A 56 25.37 -0.04 4.70
CA PRO A 56 26.80 -0.17 4.99
C PRO A 56 27.37 1.05 5.72
N GLU A 57 26.90 2.26 5.43
CA GLU A 57 27.32 3.50 6.10
C GLU A 57 26.95 3.50 7.59
N ARG A 58 26.00 2.66 8.01
CA ARG A 58 25.57 2.47 9.40
C ARG A 58 26.21 1.24 10.06
N ARG A 59 27.11 0.51 9.39
CA ARG A 59 27.87 -0.58 10.04
C ARG A 59 28.80 0.01 11.11
N GLY A 60 28.49 -0.26 12.37
CA GLY A 60 29.20 0.27 13.54
C GLY A 60 28.45 1.39 14.25
N ALA A 61 27.35 1.90 13.67
CA ALA A 61 26.38 2.67 14.43
C ALA A 61 25.76 1.77 15.51
N ASP A 62 25.48 2.35 16.67
CA ASP A 62 24.79 1.66 17.74
C ASP A 62 23.41 1.21 17.25
N ARG A 63 23.22 -0.10 17.08
CA ARG A 63 21.95 -0.70 16.65
C ARG A 63 20.88 -0.67 17.74
N THR A 64 21.25 -0.27 18.96
CA THR A 64 20.32 0.01 20.06
C THR A 64 19.92 1.48 20.12
N ALA A 65 20.50 2.35 19.28
CA ALA A 65 20.05 3.71 19.15
C ALA A 65 18.59 3.75 18.68
N GLU A 66 17.83 4.67 19.26
CA GLU A 66 16.44 4.92 18.92
C GLU A 66 16.28 5.15 17.41
N PRO A 67 15.13 4.74 16.81
CA PRO A 67 14.81 5.08 15.42
C PRO A 67 15.00 6.58 15.18
N GLU A 68 15.65 6.94 14.08
CA GLU A 68 15.85 8.34 13.71
C GLU A 68 14.49 8.94 13.31
N PRO A 69 13.93 9.87 14.11
CA PRO A 69 12.58 10.40 13.84
C PRO A 69 12.48 11.07 12.46
N GLU A 70 13.57 11.67 12.00
CA GLU A 70 13.67 12.29 10.68
C GLU A 70 13.42 11.29 9.53
N VAL A 71 13.90 10.04 9.65
CA VAL A 71 13.70 9.00 8.64
C VAL A 71 12.24 8.57 8.60
N ASP A 72 11.60 8.48 9.76
CA ASP A 72 10.20 8.12 9.88
C ASP A 72 9.29 9.22 9.32
N ASP A 73 9.63 10.49 9.59
CA ASP A 73 8.93 11.65 9.06
C ASP A 73 9.07 11.75 7.53
N LEU A 74 10.29 11.53 7.01
CA LEU A 74 10.55 11.51 5.57
C LEU A 74 9.80 10.37 4.87
N ALA A 75 9.80 9.17 5.47
CA ALA A 75 9.05 8.03 4.95
C ALA A 75 7.55 8.32 4.91
N ALA A 76 6.99 8.89 5.98
CA ALA A 76 5.58 9.26 6.03
C ALA A 76 5.24 10.38 5.03
N ALA A 77 6.12 11.38 4.86
CA ALA A 77 5.96 12.43 3.87
C ALA A 77 5.99 11.89 2.44
N TRP A 78 6.91 10.96 2.15
CA TRP A 78 7.00 10.31 0.86
C TRP A 78 5.74 9.47 0.56
N GLU A 79 5.26 8.68 1.54
CA GLU A 79 4.02 7.88 1.40
C GLU A 79 2.83 8.77 1.04
N ARG A 80 2.61 9.85 1.81
CA ARG A 80 1.50 10.79 1.57
C ARG A 80 1.61 11.45 0.21
N HIS A 81 2.78 11.99 -0.13
CA HIS A 81 2.99 12.69 -1.40
C HIS A 81 2.69 11.80 -2.60
N ASN A 82 3.18 10.55 -2.59
CA ASN A 82 2.96 9.61 -3.69
C ASN A 82 1.52 9.09 -3.73
N ALA A 83 0.88 8.88 -2.58
CA ALA A 83 -0.54 8.50 -2.51
C ALA A 83 -1.43 9.59 -3.11
N GLU A 84 -1.20 10.86 -2.73
CA GLU A 84 -1.91 12.02 -3.27
C GLU A 84 -1.69 12.17 -4.78
N ALA A 85 -0.44 12.07 -5.24
CA ALA A 85 -0.11 12.17 -6.67
C ALA A 85 -0.74 11.02 -7.48
N PHE A 86 -0.71 9.79 -6.96
CA PHE A 86 -1.35 8.63 -7.59
C PHE A 86 -2.87 8.82 -7.69
N LEU A 87 -3.53 9.21 -6.59
CA LEU A 87 -4.98 9.42 -6.57
C LEU A 87 -5.40 10.58 -7.48
N ALA A 88 -4.65 11.68 -7.48
CA ALA A 88 -4.90 12.79 -8.39
C ALA A 88 -4.82 12.34 -9.85
N GLY A 89 -3.76 11.63 -10.23
CA GLY A 89 -3.62 11.09 -11.58
C GLY A 89 -4.68 10.05 -11.93
N TYR A 90 -5.09 9.21 -10.98
CA TYR A 90 -6.14 8.22 -11.19
C TYR A 90 -7.51 8.87 -11.46
N LEU A 91 -7.85 9.90 -10.69
CA LEU A 91 -9.12 10.62 -10.79
C LEU A 91 -9.20 11.54 -12.02
N ASP A 92 -8.05 11.96 -12.57
CA ASP A 92 -7.96 12.79 -13.78
C ASP A 92 -8.20 12.00 -15.08
N VAL A 93 -8.19 10.65 -15.02
CA VAL A 93 -8.48 9.82 -16.20
C VAL A 93 -9.97 9.86 -16.55
N ASP A 94 -10.25 10.15 -17.83
CA ASP A 94 -11.61 10.19 -18.38
C ASP A 94 -12.41 8.90 -18.07
N GLY A 95 -13.64 9.07 -17.60
CA GLY A 95 -14.54 7.97 -17.25
C GLY A 95 -14.31 7.36 -15.86
N THR A 96 -13.19 7.63 -15.18
CA THR A 96 -12.94 7.10 -13.83
C THR A 96 -14.05 7.49 -12.85
N ALA A 97 -14.47 8.75 -12.86
CA ALA A 97 -15.49 9.26 -11.94
C ALA A 97 -16.84 8.52 -12.03
N GLU A 98 -17.16 7.94 -13.19
CA GLU A 98 -18.41 7.18 -13.42
C GLU A 98 -18.38 5.80 -12.75
N LEU A 99 -17.19 5.26 -12.49
CA LEU A 99 -16.97 3.96 -11.87
C LEU A 99 -16.91 4.04 -10.34
N LEU A 100 -16.87 5.24 -9.78
CA LEU A 100 -16.67 5.50 -8.35
C LEU A 100 -17.96 5.95 -7.66
N PRO A 101 -18.08 5.75 -6.33
CA PRO A 101 -19.14 6.38 -5.54
C PRO A 101 -19.22 7.89 -5.80
N ARG A 102 -20.44 8.44 -5.93
CA ARG A 102 -20.59 9.84 -6.36
C ARG A 102 -20.13 10.86 -5.32
N SER A 103 -20.34 10.62 -4.03
CA SER A 103 -19.90 11.53 -2.97
C SER A 103 -18.47 11.23 -2.52
N GLY A 104 -17.69 12.26 -2.23
CA GLY A 104 -16.30 12.13 -1.74
C GLY A 104 -16.21 11.23 -0.51
N GLY A 105 -17.03 11.49 0.51
CA GLY A 105 -17.05 10.68 1.73
C GLY A 105 -17.41 9.20 1.51
N ALA A 106 -18.27 8.87 0.52
CA ALA A 106 -18.53 7.46 0.19
C ALA A 106 -17.34 6.81 -0.52
N ARG A 107 -16.59 7.56 -1.35
CA ARG A 107 -15.36 7.06 -1.98
C ARG A 107 -14.32 6.76 -0.91
N GLU A 108 -14.08 7.71 -0.01
CA GLU A 108 -13.12 7.59 1.09
C GLU A 108 -13.46 6.38 1.99
N ALA A 109 -14.73 6.22 2.37
CA ALA A 109 -15.16 5.10 3.19
C ALA A 109 -14.96 3.73 2.48
N VAL A 110 -15.29 3.64 1.19
CA VAL A 110 -15.11 2.40 0.41
C VAL A 110 -13.63 2.11 0.18
N GLN A 111 -12.82 3.13 -0.08
CA GLN A 111 -11.36 2.99 -0.21
C GLN A 111 -10.75 2.49 1.10
N ALA A 112 -11.06 3.12 2.23
CA ALA A 112 -10.59 2.70 3.54
C ALA A 112 -11.01 1.26 3.88
N ALA A 113 -12.23 0.87 3.51
CA ALA A 113 -12.69 -0.51 3.68
C ALA A 113 -11.86 -1.52 2.88
N PHE A 114 -11.51 -1.20 1.62
CA PHE A 114 -10.66 -2.08 0.81
C PHE A 114 -9.19 -2.08 1.27
N GLU A 115 -8.67 -0.94 1.74
CA GLU A 115 -7.34 -0.89 2.36
C GLU A 115 -7.28 -1.75 3.63
N LEU A 116 -8.33 -1.72 4.44
CA LEU A 116 -8.46 -2.56 5.63
C LEU A 116 -8.58 -4.04 5.27
N GLU A 117 -9.44 -4.40 4.30
CA GLU A 117 -9.56 -5.77 3.78
C GLU A 117 -8.18 -6.29 3.32
N LYS A 118 -7.44 -5.45 2.61
CA LYS A 118 -6.11 -5.79 2.10
C LYS A 118 -5.09 -5.96 3.22
N ALA A 119 -5.08 -5.07 4.20
CA ALA A 119 -4.19 -5.17 5.35
C ALA A 119 -4.47 -6.44 6.20
N VAL A 120 -5.73 -6.82 6.38
CA VAL A 120 -6.10 -8.07 7.06
C VAL A 120 -5.60 -9.30 6.29
N TYR A 121 -5.76 -9.31 4.96
CA TYR A 121 -5.18 -10.35 4.11
C TYR A 121 -3.66 -10.43 4.27
N GLU A 122 -2.98 -9.28 4.27
CA GLU A 122 -1.53 -9.18 4.42
C GLU A 122 -1.06 -9.72 5.76
N VAL A 123 -1.75 -9.48 6.87
CA VAL A 123 -1.40 -10.08 8.19
C VAL A 123 -1.30 -11.60 8.08
N ALA A 124 -2.30 -12.25 7.48
CA ALA A 124 -2.30 -13.70 7.31
C ALA A 124 -1.16 -14.16 6.39
N TYR A 125 -0.92 -13.42 5.31
CA TYR A 125 0.14 -13.72 4.36
C TYR A 125 1.54 -13.58 4.98
N GLU A 126 1.84 -12.44 5.62
CA GLU A 126 3.14 -12.19 6.24
C GLU A 126 3.41 -13.16 7.38
N ARG A 127 2.42 -13.44 8.23
CA ARG A 127 2.58 -14.41 9.31
C ARG A 127 2.99 -15.80 8.79
N ALA A 128 2.54 -16.19 7.60
CA ALA A 128 2.85 -17.49 7.01
C ALA A 128 4.19 -17.52 6.26
N HIS A 129 4.62 -16.41 5.65
CA HIS A 129 5.76 -16.41 4.72
C HIS A 129 6.94 -15.53 5.15
N ARG A 130 6.67 -14.43 5.87
CA ARG A 130 7.65 -13.44 6.30
C ARG A 130 7.27 -12.88 7.68
N PRO A 131 7.35 -13.67 8.77
CA PRO A 131 6.81 -13.28 10.08
C PRO A 131 7.34 -11.94 10.59
N ASP A 132 8.60 -11.62 10.27
CA ASP A 132 9.24 -10.35 10.60
C ASP A 132 8.63 -9.14 9.87
N TRP A 133 7.63 -9.30 9.01
CA TRP A 133 6.92 -8.24 8.27
C TRP A 133 5.48 -8.00 8.74
N VAL A 134 5.00 -8.76 9.72
CA VAL A 134 3.62 -8.66 10.21
C VAL A 134 3.30 -7.29 10.81
N GLU A 135 4.29 -6.56 11.32
CA GLU A 135 4.08 -5.25 11.92
C GLU A 135 3.65 -4.19 10.88
N VAL A 136 4.02 -4.36 9.60
CA VAL A 136 3.65 -3.44 8.51
C VAL A 136 2.13 -3.40 8.29
N PRO A 137 1.44 -4.53 8.03
CA PRO A 137 -0.02 -4.51 7.91
C PRO A 137 -0.74 -4.24 9.24
N LEU A 138 -0.17 -4.60 10.40
CA LEU A 138 -0.76 -4.24 11.70
C LEU A 138 -0.77 -2.73 11.96
N ALA A 139 0.32 -2.05 11.64
CA ALA A 139 0.40 -0.58 11.74
C ALA A 139 -0.63 0.08 10.82
N ALA A 140 -0.82 -0.46 9.61
CA ALA A 140 -1.84 0.04 8.69
C ALA A 140 -3.26 -0.11 9.24
N ILE A 141 -3.60 -1.29 9.79
CA ILE A 141 -4.89 -1.53 10.44
C ILE A 141 -5.10 -0.52 11.58
N ALA A 142 -4.09 -0.34 12.45
CA ALA A 142 -4.18 0.59 13.58
C ALA A 142 -4.46 2.05 13.12
N ARG A 143 -3.83 2.50 12.03
CA ARG A 143 -4.11 3.83 11.45
C ARG A 143 -5.53 3.94 10.91
N LEU A 144 -5.99 2.95 10.15
CA LEU A 144 -7.30 2.95 9.48
C LEU A 144 -8.49 2.87 10.43
N ILE A 145 -8.30 2.29 11.62
CA ILE A 145 -9.38 2.22 12.65
C ILE A 145 -9.37 3.41 13.59
N ALA A 146 -8.31 4.21 13.59
CA ALA A 146 -8.16 5.40 14.43
C ALA A 146 -8.65 6.69 13.73
N SER A 147 -8.90 6.63 12.43
CA SER A 147 -9.49 7.69 11.60
C SER A 147 -11.01 7.71 11.69
#